data_AF-A0A316QJK7-F1
#
_entry.id   AF-A0A316QJK7-F1
#
_cell.length_a   1.000
_cell.length_b   1.000
_cell.length_c   1.000
_cell.angle_alpha   90.00
_cell.angle_beta   90.00
_cell.angle_gamma   90.00
#
_symmetry.space_group_name_H-M   'P 1'
#
loop_
_entity.id
_entity.type
_entity.pdbx_description
1 polymer ?
#
loop_
_entity_poly.entity_id
_entity_poly.type
_entity_poly.pdbx_seq_one_letter_code
_entity_poly.pdbx_strand_id
1 'polypeptide(L)'
;MKLIEQYHELKKKMQTELQAGKLRPEQLFLYQELNYRVDVLETMRDFCQSAPVTCDASVLVTHFRIVDTYIRFLLGERRVGCQTDEKGQKERETAYQALNSVVQDYLKRFAGFQPAAPELYRKSISDTIQAFLCVWLQYRTTYISIQTEV
;
A
#
# COMPACT_ATOMS: atom_id res chain seq x y z
N MET A 1 -12.89 -4.49 -2.51
CA MET A 1 -11.63 -4.88 -1.85
C MET A 1 -11.94 -5.00 -0.36
N LYS A 2 -12.34 -6.19 0.12
CA LYS A 2 -12.97 -6.35 1.45
C LYS A 2 -12.16 -5.79 2.62
N LEU A 3 -10.82 -5.78 2.51
CA LEU A 3 -9.93 -5.29 3.56
C LEU A 3 -10.09 -3.78 3.85
N ILE A 4 -10.35 -2.95 2.82
CA ILE A 4 -10.51 -1.51 3.04
C ILE A 4 -11.77 -1.20 3.85
N GLU A 5 -12.85 -1.93 3.57
CA GLU A 5 -14.12 -1.84 4.29
C GLU A 5 -13.93 -2.22 5.76
N GLN A 6 -13.24 -3.34 6.03
CA GLN A 6 -12.89 -3.77 7.39
C GLN A 6 -12.04 -2.71 8.12
N TYR A 7 -11.07 -2.09 7.44
CA TYR A 7 -10.26 -1.03 8.03
C TYR A 7 -11.07 0.24 8.29
N HIS A 8 -12.03 0.60 7.44
CA HIS A 8 -12.94 1.72 7.70
C HIS A 8 -13.83 1.47 8.92
N GLU A 9 -14.36 0.26 9.08
CA GLU A 9 -15.18 -0.12 10.25
C GLU A 9 -14.38 -0.04 11.54
N LEU A 10 -13.17 -0.63 11.55
CA LEU A 10 -12.27 -0.54 12.71
C LEU A 10 -11.89 0.92 13.00
N LYS A 11 -11.60 1.72 11.98
CA LYS A 11 -11.27 3.14 12.12
C LYS A 11 -12.42 3.91 12.76
N LYS A 12 -13.66 3.66 12.32
CA LYS A 12 -14.87 4.27 12.89
C LYS A 12 -15.06 3.90 14.37
N LYS A 13 -14.82 2.64 14.73
CA LYS A 13 -14.87 2.19 16.14
C LYS A 13 -13.85 2.92 17.00
N MET A 14 -12.58 2.95 16.58
CA MET A 14 -11.50 3.62 17.32
C MET A 14 -11.70 5.15 17.38
N GLN A 15 -12.25 5.75 16.32
CA GLN A 15 -12.63 7.17 16.31
C GLN A 15 -13.70 7.49 17.36
N THR A 16 -14.69 6.61 17.53
CA THR A 16 -15.73 6.76 18.55
C THR A 16 -15.12 6.69 19.96
N GLU A 17 -14.19 5.76 20.20
CA GLU A 17 -13.45 5.67 21.47
C GLU A 17 -12.59 6.92 21.73
N LEU A 18 -11.92 7.44 20.68
CA LEU A 18 -11.11 8.65 20.77
C LEU A 18 -11.95 9.87 21.14
N GLN A 19 -13.08 10.08 20.45
CA GLN A 19 -14.00 11.19 20.73
C GLN A 19 -14.61 11.12 22.13
N ALA A 20 -14.81 9.90 22.63
CA ALA A 20 -15.28 9.67 24.00
C ALA A 20 -14.17 9.80 25.07
N GLY A 21 -12.93 10.12 24.69
CA GLY A 21 -11.78 10.18 25.60
C GLY A 21 -11.36 8.82 26.18
N LYS A 22 -11.74 7.72 25.52
CA LYS A 22 -11.53 6.33 25.99
C LYS A 22 -10.38 5.63 25.28
N LEU A 23 -9.84 6.20 24.21
CA LEU A 23 -8.70 5.61 23.50
C LEU A 23 -7.43 5.76 24.34
N ARG A 24 -6.82 4.63 24.71
CA ARG A 24 -5.63 4.62 25.55
C ARG A 24 -4.37 4.98 24.74
N PRO A 25 -3.33 5.57 25.36
CA PRO A 25 -2.08 5.91 24.67
C PRO A 25 -1.43 4.73 23.94
N GLU A 26 -1.52 3.52 24.48
CA GLU A 26 -0.95 2.31 23.89
C GLU A 26 -1.65 1.93 22.57
N GLN A 27 -2.88 2.40 22.34
CA GLN A 27 -3.64 2.19 21.11
C GLN A 27 -3.33 3.24 20.03
N LEU A 28 -2.57 4.29 20.34
CA LEU A 28 -2.31 5.38 19.40
C LEU A 28 -1.47 4.93 18.20
N PHE A 29 -0.46 4.08 18.40
CA PHE A 29 0.31 3.54 17.27
C PHE A 29 -0.57 2.69 16.35
N LEU A 30 -1.44 1.86 16.91
CA LEU A 30 -2.40 1.07 16.13
C LEU A 30 -3.35 1.97 15.33
N TYR A 31 -3.89 3.01 15.97
CA TYR A 31 -4.81 3.94 15.32
C TYR A 31 -4.13 4.75 14.20
N GLN A 32 -2.90 5.21 14.42
CA GLN A 32 -2.12 5.92 13.40
C GLN A 32 -1.77 5.01 12.22
N GLU A 33 -1.36 3.78 12.49
CA GLU A 33 -1.11 2.77 11.44
C GLU A 33 -2.38 2.48 10.63
N LEU A 34 -3.51 2.34 11.30
CA LEU A 34 -4.79 2.09 10.63
C LEU A 34 -5.18 3.26 9.71
N ASN A 35 -5.05 4.50 10.19
CA ASN A 35 -5.29 5.69 9.36
C ASN A 35 -4.39 5.70 8.13
N TYR A 36 -3.12 5.38 8.33
CA TYR A 36 -2.14 5.34 7.24
C TYR A 36 -2.46 4.26 6.20
N ARG A 37 -2.79 3.04 6.64
CA ARG A 37 -3.17 1.95 5.73
C ARG A 37 -4.42 2.28 4.93
N VAL A 38 -5.43 2.90 5.55
CA VAL A 38 -6.62 3.36 4.83
C VAL A 38 -6.25 4.36 3.75
N ASP A 39 -5.47 5.41 4.08
CA ASP A 39 -5.04 6.44 3.13
C ASP A 39 -4.28 5.87 1.92
N VAL A 40 -3.34 4.95 2.18
CA VAL A 40 -2.59 4.26 1.11
C VAL A 40 -3.50 3.40 0.24
N LEU A 41 -4.40 2.62 0.85
CA LEU A 41 -5.32 1.76 0.11
C LEU A 41 -6.31 2.56 -0.75
N GLU A 42 -6.81 3.69 -0.24
CA GLU A 42 -7.68 4.61 -0.99
C GLU A 42 -6.92 5.25 -2.15
N THR A 43 -5.71 5.78 -1.90
CA THR A 43 -4.88 6.38 -2.95
C THR A 43 -4.57 5.38 -4.07
N MET A 44 -4.20 4.15 -3.72
CA MET A 44 -3.92 3.10 -4.69
C MET A 44 -5.17 2.67 -5.48
N ARG A 45 -6.34 2.61 -4.83
CA ARG A 45 -7.63 2.37 -5.51
C ARG A 45 -7.90 3.47 -6.54
N ASP A 46 -7.66 4.72 -6.17
CA ASP A 46 -7.91 5.87 -7.03
C ASP A 46 -6.96 5.87 -8.24
N PHE A 47 -5.71 5.43 -8.09
CA PHE A 47 -4.80 5.17 -9.22
C PHE A 47 -5.30 4.07 -10.15
N CYS A 48 -5.83 2.95 -9.62
CA CYS A 48 -6.42 1.92 -10.47
C CYS A 48 -7.63 2.44 -11.26
N GLN A 49 -8.49 3.24 -10.63
CA GLN A 49 -9.71 3.78 -11.25
C GLN A 49 -9.41 4.89 -12.28
N SER A 50 -8.42 5.73 -12.00
CA SER A 50 -8.01 6.82 -12.90
C SER A 50 -7.04 6.38 -14.00
N ALA A 51 -6.58 5.11 -13.98
CA ALA A 51 -5.69 4.58 -15.00
C ALA A 51 -6.30 4.75 -16.41
N PRO A 52 -5.60 5.45 -17.32
CA PRO A 52 -6.12 5.77 -18.65
C PRO A 52 -6.28 4.52 -19.53
N VAL A 53 -7.27 4.57 -20.42
CA VAL A 53 -7.51 3.60 -21.48
C VAL A 53 -7.11 4.25 -22.80
N THR A 54 -5.86 4.06 -23.19
CA THR A 54 -5.28 4.67 -24.38
C THR A 54 -3.98 3.93 -24.76
N CYS A 55 -3.53 4.12 -26.00
CA CYS A 55 -2.19 3.74 -26.43
C CYS A 55 -1.24 4.95 -26.51
N ASP A 56 -1.69 6.16 -26.15
CA ASP A 56 -0.85 7.36 -26.14
C ASP A 56 0.23 7.26 -25.05
N ALA A 57 1.48 7.06 -25.49
CA ALA A 57 2.63 6.89 -24.61
C ALA A 57 2.83 8.05 -23.63
N SER A 58 2.53 9.29 -24.02
CA SER A 58 2.69 10.47 -23.14
C SER A 58 1.75 10.41 -21.94
N VAL A 59 0.50 10.03 -22.19
CA VAL A 59 -0.54 9.87 -21.15
C VAL A 59 -0.20 8.70 -20.23
N LEU A 60 0.22 7.57 -20.79
CA LEU A 60 0.60 6.38 -20.02
C LEU A 60 1.82 6.62 -19.13
N VAL A 61 2.85 7.28 -19.67
CA VAL A 61 4.06 7.64 -18.91
C VAL A 61 3.73 8.61 -17.80
N THR A 62 2.86 9.59 -18.04
CA THR A 62 2.46 10.56 -17.00
C THR A 62 1.78 9.86 -15.83
N HIS A 63 0.77 9.02 -16.10
CA HIS A 63 0.09 8.27 -15.06
C HIS A 63 1.05 7.32 -14.32
N PHE A 64 1.89 6.58 -15.06
CA PHE A 64 2.86 5.66 -14.47
C PHE A 64 3.82 6.38 -13.52
N ARG A 65 4.33 7.56 -13.90
CA ARG A 65 5.26 8.35 -13.06
C ARG A 65 4.62 8.79 -11.75
N ILE A 66 3.33 9.12 -11.74
CA ILE A 66 2.60 9.47 -10.51
C ILE A 66 2.54 8.26 -9.57
N VAL A 67 2.11 7.10 -10.09
CA VAL A 67 2.01 5.85 -9.32
C VAL A 67 3.38 5.41 -8.77
N ASP A 68 4.38 5.37 -9.65
CA ASP A 68 5.76 4.96 -9.32
C ASP A 68 6.40 5.90 -8.29
N THR A 69 6.15 7.20 -8.39
CA THR A 69 6.62 8.17 -7.38
C THR A 69 5.98 7.91 -6.02
N TYR A 70 4.66 7.68 -5.98
CA TYR A 70 3.97 7.37 -4.73
C TYR A 70 4.47 6.05 -4.11
N ILE A 71 4.66 5.00 -4.92
CA ILE A 71 5.27 3.74 -4.47
C ILE A 71 6.66 3.96 -3.88
N ARG A 72 7.50 4.80 -4.51
CA ARG A 72 8.83 5.12 -3.96
C ARG A 72 8.78 5.82 -2.62
N PHE A 73 7.78 6.66 -2.36
CA PHE A 73 7.58 7.25 -1.01
C PHE A 73 7.30 6.16 0.04
N LEU A 74 6.54 5.13 -0.33
CA LEU A 74 6.25 3.99 0.55
C LEU A 74 7.49 3.11 0.81
N LEU A 75 8.50 3.10 -0.05
CA LEU A 75 9.75 2.40 0.24
C LEU A 75 10.61 3.14 1.28
N GLY A 76 10.57 4.47 1.28
CA GLY A 76 11.30 5.32 2.23
C GLY A 76 10.55 5.62 3.53
N GLU A 77 9.48 4.87 3.80
CA GLU A 77 8.47 5.24 4.80
C GLU A 77 8.88 5.03 6.27
N ARG A 78 7.92 5.32 7.15
CA ARG A 78 8.07 5.29 8.61
C ARG A 78 8.28 3.87 9.13
N ARG A 79 9.42 3.64 9.79
CA ARG A 79 9.74 2.42 10.53
C ARG A 79 9.36 2.55 12.00
N VAL A 80 8.07 2.75 12.24
CA VAL A 80 7.50 2.97 13.58
C VAL A 80 6.79 1.70 14.02
N GLY A 81 7.19 1.14 15.17
CA GLY A 81 6.62 -0.08 15.72
C GLY A 81 7.41 -0.55 16.95
N CYS A 82 6.95 -1.64 17.58
CA CYS A 82 7.62 -2.20 18.75
C CYS A 82 9.05 -2.63 18.42
N GLN A 83 9.95 -2.51 19.41
CA GLN A 83 11.24 -3.19 19.34
C GLN A 83 11.00 -4.69 19.19
N THR A 84 11.84 -5.34 18.38
CA THR A 84 11.76 -6.78 18.13
C THR A 84 13.15 -7.38 18.25
N ASP A 85 13.19 -8.67 18.56
CA ASP A 85 14.40 -9.47 18.60
C ASP A 85 15.05 -9.64 17.20
N GLU A 86 16.19 -10.32 17.15
CA GLU A 86 16.91 -10.59 15.90
C GLU A 86 16.05 -11.31 14.86
N LYS A 87 15.15 -12.19 15.31
CA LYS A 87 14.23 -12.91 14.43
C LYS A 87 13.27 -11.93 13.75
N GLY A 88 12.61 -11.06 14.51
CA GLY A 88 11.70 -10.08 13.92
C GLY A 88 12.40 -9.01 13.07
N GLN A 89 13.68 -8.70 13.35
CA GLN A 89 14.47 -7.83 12.46
C GLN A 89 14.72 -8.52 11.11
N LYS A 90 15.04 -9.83 11.11
CA LYS A 90 15.17 -10.61 9.87
C LYS A 90 13.84 -10.71 9.11
N GLU A 91 12.72 -10.84 9.80
CA GLU A 91 11.39 -10.83 9.19
C GLU A 91 11.10 -9.47 8.50
N ARG A 92 11.39 -8.35 9.18
CA ARG A 92 11.27 -7.00 8.61
C ARG A 92 12.13 -6.81 7.35
N GLU A 93 13.38 -7.25 7.41
CA GLU A 93 14.30 -7.16 6.27
C GLU A 93 13.83 -8.02 5.10
N THR A 94 13.39 -9.25 5.37
CA THR A 94 12.84 -10.15 4.34
C THR A 94 11.61 -9.55 3.66
N ALA A 95 10.68 -9.00 4.44
CA ALA A 95 9.49 -8.35 3.90
C ALA A 95 9.82 -7.07 3.10
N TYR A 96 10.82 -6.30 3.54
CA TYR A 96 11.32 -5.15 2.80
C TYR A 96 11.99 -5.54 1.47
N GLN A 97 12.72 -6.65 1.44
CA GLN A 97 13.31 -7.20 0.21
C GLN A 97 12.25 -7.69 -0.78
N ALA A 98 11.16 -8.30 -0.28
CA ALA A 98 10.02 -8.67 -1.12
C ALA A 98 9.37 -7.44 -1.77
N LEU A 99 9.19 -6.36 -0.99
CA LEU A 99 8.72 -5.07 -1.50
C LEU A 99 9.60 -4.52 -2.63
N ASN A 100 10.92 -4.50 -2.42
CA ASN A 100 11.87 -4.02 -3.43
C ASN A 100 11.86 -4.88 -4.68
N SER A 101 11.72 -6.21 -4.55
CA SER A 101 11.64 -7.12 -5.70
C SER A 101 10.46 -6.79 -6.60
N VAL A 102 9.26 -6.58 -6.04
CA VAL A 102 8.06 -6.17 -6.81
C VAL A 102 8.32 -4.86 -7.55
N VAL A 103 9.03 -3.92 -6.93
CA VAL A 103 9.39 -2.64 -7.54
C VAL A 103 10.32 -2.81 -8.72
N GLN A 104 11.39 -3.59 -8.56
CA GLN A 104 12.31 -3.88 -9.66
C GLN A 104 11.61 -4.60 -10.83
N ASP A 105 10.69 -5.51 -10.52
CA ASP A 105 9.96 -6.27 -11.53
C ASP A 105 9.04 -5.39 -12.37
N TYR A 106 8.26 -4.49 -11.74
CA TYR A 106 7.41 -3.60 -12.53
C TYR A 106 8.23 -2.54 -13.28
N LEU A 107 9.33 -2.03 -12.72
CA LEU A 107 10.17 -1.07 -13.43
C LEU A 107 10.71 -1.67 -14.74
N LYS A 108 11.14 -2.93 -14.72
CA LYS A 108 11.54 -3.66 -15.93
C LYS A 108 10.37 -3.85 -16.89
N ARG A 109 9.19 -4.21 -16.38
CA ARG A 109 7.98 -4.42 -17.20
C ARG A 109 7.53 -3.14 -17.89
N PHE A 110 7.62 -2.00 -17.20
CA PHE A 110 7.19 -0.71 -17.72
C PHE A 110 8.29 0.02 -18.52
N ALA A 111 9.54 -0.46 -18.46
CA ALA A 111 10.62 0.00 -19.31
C ALA A 111 10.31 -0.34 -20.78
N GLY A 112 9.95 0.69 -21.57
CA GLY A 112 9.56 0.51 -22.97
C GLY A 112 8.16 -0.08 -23.16
N PHE A 113 7.26 0.07 -22.19
CA PHE A 113 5.89 -0.43 -22.30
C PHE A 113 5.15 0.14 -23.50
N GLN A 114 4.70 -0.75 -24.39
CA GLN A 114 3.91 -0.41 -25.59
C GLN A 114 2.70 -1.35 -25.65
N PRO A 115 1.52 -0.92 -25.19
CA PRO A 115 0.35 -1.79 -25.17
C PRO A 115 -0.23 -1.97 -26.58
N ALA A 116 -0.51 -3.22 -26.95
CA ALA A 116 -1.19 -3.55 -28.20
C ALA A 116 -2.68 -3.18 -28.21
N ALA A 117 -3.27 -2.88 -27.05
CA ALA A 117 -4.66 -2.45 -26.91
C ALA A 117 -4.82 -1.46 -25.74
N PRO A 118 -5.73 -0.47 -25.83
CA PRO A 118 -5.90 0.59 -24.83
C PRO A 118 -6.11 0.11 -23.38
N GLU A 119 -6.78 -1.03 -23.20
CA GLU A 119 -7.12 -1.58 -21.88
C GLU A 119 -5.92 -2.25 -21.17
N LEU A 120 -4.87 -2.60 -21.91
CA LEU A 120 -3.74 -3.39 -21.36
C LEU A 120 -2.94 -2.60 -20.32
N TYR A 121 -2.84 -1.28 -20.47
CA TYR A 121 -2.18 -0.45 -19.48
C TYR A 121 -2.91 -0.51 -18.14
N ARG A 122 -4.21 -0.19 -18.14
CA ARG A 122 -5.06 -0.19 -16.93
C ARG A 122 -4.99 -1.53 -16.21
N LYS A 123 -5.08 -2.64 -16.96
CA LYS A 123 -4.94 -3.98 -16.38
C LYS A 123 -3.55 -4.17 -15.75
N SER A 124 -2.48 -3.90 -16.50
CA SER A 124 -1.11 -4.12 -16.05
C SER A 124 -0.72 -3.30 -14.83
N ILE A 125 -1.16 -2.03 -14.78
CA ILE A 125 -0.87 -1.15 -13.63
C ILE A 125 -1.71 -1.54 -12.42
N SER A 126 -2.96 -1.95 -12.61
CA SER A 126 -3.82 -2.42 -11.51
C SER A 126 -3.27 -3.71 -10.89
N ASP A 127 -2.82 -4.66 -11.72
CA ASP A 127 -2.19 -5.90 -11.26
C ASP A 127 -0.89 -5.61 -10.49
N THR A 128 -0.13 -4.60 -10.94
CA THR A 128 1.10 -4.14 -10.25
C THR A 128 0.79 -3.53 -8.89
N ILE A 129 -0.21 -2.64 -8.83
CA ILE A 129 -0.65 -2.01 -7.57
C ILE A 129 -1.15 -3.08 -6.60
N GLN A 130 -1.93 -4.06 -7.06
CA GLN A 130 -2.42 -5.15 -6.23
C GLN A 130 -1.28 -6.02 -5.68
N ALA A 131 -0.30 -6.38 -6.52
CA ALA A 131 0.87 -7.14 -6.09
C ALA A 131 1.69 -6.37 -5.05
N PHE A 132 1.92 -5.08 -5.29
CA PHE A 132 2.62 -4.20 -4.35
C PHE A 132 1.88 -4.07 -3.01
N LEU A 133 0.56 -3.82 -3.03
CA LEU A 133 -0.25 -3.70 -1.82
C LEU A 133 -0.21 -4.97 -0.96
N CYS A 134 -0.22 -6.16 -1.57
CA CYS A 134 -0.11 -7.42 -0.85
C CYS A 134 1.20 -7.50 -0.03
N VAL A 135 2.35 -7.24 -0.65
CA VAL A 135 3.65 -7.29 0.05
C VAL A 135 3.85 -6.10 0.99
N TRP A 136 3.28 -4.94 0.66
CA TRP A 136 3.31 -3.75 1.51
C TRP A 136 2.56 -3.99 2.83
N LEU A 137 1.34 -4.53 2.77
CA LEU A 137 0.57 -4.87 3.98
C LEU A 137 1.28 -5.92 4.85
N GLN A 138 1.95 -6.91 4.23
CA GLN A 138 2.77 -7.88 4.96
C GLN A 138 3.94 -7.19 5.66
N TYR A 139 4.67 -6.32 4.96
CA TYR A 139 5.74 -5.51 5.54
C TYR A 139 5.25 -4.67 6.71
N ARG A 140 4.14 -3.94 6.54
CA ARG A 140 3.53 -3.14 7.61
C ARG A 140 3.15 -3.98 8.84
N THR A 141 2.68 -5.21 8.62
CA THR A 141 2.29 -6.14 9.69
C THR A 141 3.48 -6.55 10.57
N THR A 142 4.71 -6.55 10.04
CA THR A 142 5.93 -6.80 10.82
C THR A 142 6.28 -5.67 11.81
N TYR A 143 5.66 -4.49 11.66
CA TYR A 143 5.81 -3.37 12.59
C TYR A 143 4.63 -3.29 13.56
N ILE A 144 3.41 -3.32 13.02
CA ILE A 144 2.17 -3.20 13.79
C ILE A 144 1.16 -4.18 13.18
N SER A 145 0.75 -5.18 13.96
CA SER A 145 -0.28 -6.12 13.51
C SER A 145 -1.67 -5.53 13.76
N ILE A 146 -2.48 -5.44 12.71
CA ILE A 146 -3.89 -5.07 12.80
C ILE A 146 -4.72 -6.33 12.62
N GLN A 147 -5.34 -6.80 13.69
CA GLN A 147 -6.31 -7.90 13.63
C GLN A 147 -7.67 -7.31 13.25
N THR A 148 -8.17 -7.69 12.09
CA THR A 148 -9.58 -7.54 11.72
C THR A 148 -10.27 -8.87 12.01
N GLU A 149 -11.46 -8.85 12.61
CA GLU A 149 -12.26 -10.07 12.77
C GLU A 149 -12.53 -10.66 11.37
N VAL A 150 -12.22 -11.96 11.18
CA VAL A 150 -12.53 -12.74 9.97
C VAL A 150 -13.89 -13.38 10.12
#